data_AF-A0A1V5L6M4-F1
#
_entry.id   AF-A0A1V5L6M4-F1
#
_cell.length_a   1.000
_cell.length_b   1.000
_cell.length_c   1.000
_cell.angle_alpha   90.00
_cell.angle_beta   90.00
_cell.angle_gamma   90.00
#
_symmetry.space_group_name_H-M   'P 1'
#
loop_
_entity.id
_entity.type
_entity.pdbx_description
1 polymer ?
#
loop_
_entity_poly.entity_id
_entity_poly.type
_entity_poly.pdbx_seq_one_letter_code
_entity_poly.pdbx_strand_id
1 'polypeptide(L)'
;MDRMAWLPGLATLLDYRRSWFVNDLVAGLVLTAILVPVGMGYAEASGLPAINGLYATILPLAAYAVFGPSRIMVLGPDSTMAAVIAALIVPLSAGDPAHAVALAGALALLSGGFSLLILVYVSQKLRKRRRENRQQG
;
A
#
# COMPACT_ATOMS: atom_id res chain seq x y z
N MET A 1 0.46 28.46 -5.13
CA MET A 1 -0.57 27.40 -5.32
C MET A 1 0.22 26.13 -5.55
N ASP A 2 0.62 25.49 -4.46
CA ASP A 2 1.81 24.64 -4.47
C ASP A 2 1.41 23.24 -4.92
N ARG A 3 1.63 22.96 -6.21
CA ARG A 3 1.39 21.64 -6.83
C ARG A 3 2.18 20.52 -6.15
N MET A 4 3.18 20.86 -5.33
CA MET A 4 4.01 19.95 -4.55
C MET A 4 3.31 19.35 -3.32
N ALA A 5 2.15 19.89 -2.88
CA ALA A 5 1.41 19.34 -1.74
C ALA A 5 0.83 17.93 -1.98
N TRP A 6 0.77 17.49 -3.24
CA TRP A 6 0.22 16.17 -3.63
C TRP A 6 1.31 15.10 -3.83
N LEU A 7 2.59 15.49 -3.83
CA LEU A 7 3.74 14.60 -4.08
C LEU A 7 4.87 14.88 -3.07
N PRO A 8 4.62 14.67 -1.76
CA PRO A 8 5.63 14.89 -0.72
C PRO A 8 6.91 14.05 -0.92
N GLY A 9 6.80 12.88 -1.56
CA GLY A 9 7.94 12.05 -1.97
C GLY A 9 8.89 12.76 -2.95
N LEU A 10 8.34 13.54 -3.90
CA LEU A 10 9.18 14.30 -4.84
C LEU A 10 9.83 15.52 -4.18
N ALA A 11 9.13 16.20 -3.27
CA ALA A 11 9.74 17.28 -2.49
C ALA A 11 10.92 16.76 -1.65
N THR A 12 10.78 15.56 -1.09
CA THR A 12 11.85 14.92 -0.32
C THR A 12 12.98 14.36 -1.19
N LEU A 13 12.74 14.05 -2.46
CA LEU A 13 13.79 13.72 -3.43
C LEU A 13 14.60 14.97 -3.85
N LEU A 14 13.95 16.12 -3.93
CA LEU A 14 14.60 17.39 -4.29
C LEU A 14 15.51 17.91 -3.16
N ASP A 15 15.14 17.72 -1.89
CA ASP A 15 15.97 18.04 -0.72
C ASP A 15 16.87 16.87 -0.27
N TYR A 16 17.13 15.89 -1.14
CA TYR A 16 17.86 14.68 -0.79
C TYR A 16 19.35 14.96 -0.57
N ARG A 17 19.85 14.68 0.64
CA ARG A 17 21.27 14.84 0.96
C ARG A 17 22.06 13.58 0.57
N ARG A 18 23.17 13.76 -0.16
CA ARG A 18 24.07 12.66 -0.54
C ARG A 18 24.59 11.85 0.66
N SER A 19 24.67 12.45 1.85
CA SER A 19 25.05 11.77 3.09
C SER A 19 24.09 10.65 3.51
N TRP A 20 22.84 10.65 3.02
CA TRP A 20 21.85 9.63 3.36
C TRP A 20 21.86 8.44 2.41
N PHE A 21 22.48 8.58 1.24
CA PHE A 21 22.48 7.56 0.19
C PHE A 21 22.97 6.19 0.68
N VAL A 22 24.07 6.15 1.43
CA VAL A 22 24.63 4.89 1.94
C VAL A 22 23.67 4.23 2.94
N ASN A 23 23.10 5.01 3.86
CA ASN A 23 22.18 4.50 4.87
C ASN A 23 20.88 4.00 4.23
N ASP A 24 20.34 4.73 3.26
CA ASP A 24 19.12 4.35 2.55
C ASP A 24 19.34 3.13 1.65
N LEU A 25 20.53 3.00 1.04
CA LEU A 25 20.89 1.81 0.26
C LEU A 25 20.96 0.57 1.14
N VAL A 26 21.63 0.66 2.30
CA VAL A 26 21.71 -0.44 3.26
C VAL A 26 20.32 -0.79 3.80
N ALA A 27 19.53 0.21 4.18
CA ALA A 27 18.16 0.00 4.64
C ALA A 27 17.28 -0.64 3.55
N GLY A 28 17.39 -0.20 2.29
CA GLY A 28 16.68 -0.78 1.16
C GLY A 28 17.07 -2.23 0.88
N LEU A 29 18.36 -2.57 0.99
CA LEU A 29 18.83 -3.95 0.84
C LEU A 29 18.29 -4.85 1.96
N VAL A 30 18.38 -4.41 3.21
CA VAL A 30 17.82 -5.15 4.36
C VAL A 30 16.32 -5.33 4.22
N LEU A 31 15.61 -4.26 3.87
CA LEU A 31 14.17 -4.29 3.67
C LEU A 31 13.80 -5.27 2.56
N THR A 32 14.49 -5.21 1.41
CA THR A 32 14.26 -6.13 0.29
C THR A 32 14.48 -7.58 0.69
N ALA A 33 15.58 -7.87 1.40
CA ALA A 33 15.90 -9.22 1.87
C ALA A 33 14.83 -9.81 2.80
N ILE A 34 14.12 -8.96 3.54
CA ILE A 34 13.02 -9.37 4.43
C ILE A 34 11.70 -9.48 3.64
N LEU A 35 11.37 -8.48 2.83
CA LEU A 35 10.05 -8.39 2.19
C LEU A 35 9.85 -9.40 1.06
N VAL A 36 10.91 -9.78 0.34
CA VAL A 36 10.82 -10.79 -0.72
C VAL A 36 10.29 -12.13 -0.19
N PRO A 37 10.94 -12.80 0.79
CA PRO A 37 10.44 -14.06 1.32
C PRO A 37 9.11 -13.89 2.08
N VAL A 38 8.92 -12.80 2.81
CA VAL A 38 7.68 -12.55 3.57
C VAL A 38 6.48 -12.39 2.63
N GLY A 39 6.62 -11.60 1.55
CA GLY A 39 5.56 -11.41 0.57
C GLY A 39 5.22 -12.70 -0.18
N MET A 40 6.23 -13.48 -0.55
CA MET A 40 6.04 -14.80 -1.17
C MET A 40 5.29 -15.75 -0.23
N GLY A 41 5.72 -15.86 1.03
CA GLY A 41 5.08 -16.73 2.02
C GLY A 41 3.63 -16.34 2.31
N TYR A 42 3.31 -15.05 2.38
CA TYR A 42 1.92 -14.63 2.59
C TYR A 42 1.03 -14.81 1.36
N ALA A 43 1.57 -14.71 0.14
CA ALA A 43 0.82 -15.05 -1.05
C ALA A 43 0.44 -16.54 -1.06
N GLU A 44 1.40 -17.41 -0.75
CA GLU A 44 1.14 -18.86 -0.64
C GLU A 44 0.16 -19.17 0.48
N ALA A 45 0.31 -18.53 1.65
CA ALA A 45 -0.64 -18.66 2.76
C ALA A 45 -2.06 -18.18 2.40
N SER A 46 -2.18 -17.30 1.39
CA SER A 46 -3.45 -16.79 0.87
C SER A 46 -4.06 -17.67 -0.24
N GLY A 47 -3.41 -18.79 -0.60
CA GLY A 47 -3.82 -19.66 -1.70
C GLY A 47 -3.45 -19.13 -3.09
N LEU A 48 -2.46 -18.22 -3.18
CA LEU A 48 -2.01 -17.62 -4.43
C LEU A 48 -0.57 -18.05 -4.77
N PRO A 49 -0.19 -18.03 -6.07
CA PRO A 49 1.21 -18.17 -6.47
C PRO A 49 2.12 -17.12 -5.81
N ALA A 50 3.30 -17.55 -5.35
CA ALA A 50 4.27 -16.70 -4.64
C ALA A 50 4.62 -15.39 -5.39
N ILE A 51 4.69 -15.43 -6.72
CA ILE A 51 5.00 -14.28 -7.57
C ILE A 51 4.01 -13.12 -7.38
N ASN A 52 2.76 -13.41 -7.05
CA ASN A 52 1.75 -12.38 -6.82
C ASN A 52 2.01 -11.60 -5.53
N GLY A 53 2.63 -12.23 -4.54
CA GLY A 53 3.10 -11.57 -3.32
C GLY A 53 4.18 -10.53 -3.59
N LEU A 54 5.05 -10.79 -4.57
CA LEU A 54 6.07 -9.84 -5.00
C LEU A 54 5.43 -8.63 -5.67
N TYR A 55 4.48 -8.84 -6.59
CA TYR A 55 3.73 -7.73 -7.21
C TYR A 55 2.96 -6.91 -6.18
N ALA A 56 2.32 -7.58 -5.22
CA ALA A 56 1.56 -6.95 -4.14
C ALA A 56 2.44 -6.21 -3.12
N THR A 57 3.76 -6.43 -3.11
CA THR A 57 4.69 -5.74 -2.21
C THR A 57 5.42 -4.61 -2.92
N ILE A 58 5.93 -4.84 -4.13
CA ILE A 58 6.73 -3.87 -4.88
C ILE A 58 5.87 -2.68 -5.34
N LEU A 59 4.67 -2.94 -5.88
CA LEU A 59 3.82 -1.86 -6.42
C LEU A 59 3.35 -0.88 -5.33
N PRO A 60 2.84 -1.32 -4.16
CA PRO A 60 2.45 -0.40 -3.11
C PRO A 60 3.62 0.35 -2.49
N LEU A 61 4.80 -0.28 -2.37
CA LEU A 61 6.01 0.42 -1.92
C LEU A 61 6.43 1.52 -2.89
N ALA A 62 6.44 1.24 -4.19
CA ALA A 62 6.75 2.23 -5.21
C ALA A 62 5.72 3.38 -5.22
N ALA A 63 4.42 3.04 -5.11
CA ALA A 63 3.37 4.04 -4.98
C ALA A 63 3.53 4.88 -3.70
N TYR A 64 3.83 4.24 -2.56
CA TYR A 64 4.04 4.94 -1.29
C TYR A 64 5.30 5.81 -1.31
N ALA A 65 6.37 5.42 -2.01
CA ALA A 65 7.54 6.27 -2.14
C ALA A 65 7.22 7.61 -2.85
N VAL A 66 6.23 7.63 -3.74
CA VAL A 66 5.81 8.83 -4.49
C VAL A 66 4.76 9.64 -3.73
N PHE A 67 3.72 8.97 -3.21
CA PHE A 67 2.55 9.61 -2.60
C PHE A 67 2.60 9.67 -1.08
N GLY A 68 3.51 8.94 -0.45
CA GLY A 68 3.62 8.77 1.00
C GLY A 68 4.06 10.06 1.69
N PRO A 69 3.31 10.53 2.71
CA PRO A 69 3.67 11.73 3.45
C PRO A 69 4.83 11.50 4.43
N SER A 70 5.13 10.25 4.79
CA SER A 70 6.11 9.89 5.82
C SER A 70 7.27 9.09 5.23
N ARG A 71 8.51 9.52 5.50
CA ARG A 71 9.75 8.86 5.04
C ARG A 71 10.09 7.53 5.74
N ILE A 72 9.47 7.25 6.89
CA ILE A 72 9.81 6.11 7.75
C ILE A 72 8.77 4.99 7.74
N MET A 73 7.65 5.18 7.05
CA MET A 73 6.57 4.21 7.04
C MET A 73 6.81 3.20 5.91
N VAL A 74 6.94 1.94 6.28
CA VAL A 74 7.06 0.82 5.35
C VAL A 74 5.68 0.19 5.19
N LEU A 75 5.16 0.16 3.96
CA LEU A 75 4.03 -0.69 3.63
C LEU A 75 4.53 -2.12 3.42
N GLY A 76 4.01 -3.06 4.19
CA GLY A 76 4.35 -4.47 4.08
C GLY A 76 3.10 -5.34 4.07
N PRO A 77 3.23 -6.58 3.55
CA PRO A 77 2.15 -7.55 3.65
C PRO A 77 1.94 -7.95 5.12
N ASP A 78 0.69 -8.10 5.51
CA ASP A 78 0.27 -8.36 6.89
C ASP A 78 -0.38 -9.75 7.00
N SER A 79 -0.09 -10.47 8.09
CA SER A 79 -0.58 -11.85 8.28
C SER A 79 -2.10 -11.91 8.42
N THR A 80 -2.72 -10.88 9.01
CA THR A 80 -4.18 -10.86 9.19
C THR A 80 -4.88 -10.69 7.85
N MET A 81 -4.33 -9.85 6.96
CA MET A 81 -4.81 -9.74 5.60
C MET A 81 -4.66 -11.06 4.83
N ALA A 82 -3.53 -11.75 4.97
CA ALA A 82 -3.33 -13.05 4.32
C ALA A 82 -4.40 -14.08 4.72
N ALA A 83 -4.73 -14.17 6.02
CA ALA A 83 -5.77 -15.06 6.52
C ALA A 83 -7.17 -14.72 5.96
N VAL A 84 -7.52 -13.43 5.89
CA VAL A 84 -8.80 -12.97 5.34
C VAL A 84 -8.90 -13.27 3.84
N ILE A 85 -7.81 -13.05 3.09
CA ILE A 85 -7.76 -13.36 1.66
C ILE A 85 -7.89 -14.87 1.45
N ALA A 86 -7.17 -15.69 2.23
CA ALA A 86 -7.25 -17.15 2.17
C ALA A 86 -8.68 -17.65 2.38
N ALA A 87 -9.36 -17.14 3.41
CA ALA A 87 -10.73 -17.53 3.77
C ALA A 87 -11.75 -17.26 2.65
N LEU A 88 -11.49 -16.27 1.80
CA LEU A 88 -12.33 -15.96 0.64
C LEU A 88 -11.91 -16.74 -0.61
N ILE A 89 -10.62 -16.81 -0.90
CA ILE A 89 -10.10 -17.34 -2.17
C ILE A 89 -10.05 -18.87 -2.20
N VAL A 90 -9.60 -19.51 -1.12
CA VAL A 90 -9.43 -20.97 -1.08
C VAL A 90 -10.75 -21.71 -1.39
N PRO A 91 -11.90 -21.41 -0.75
CA PRO A 91 -13.15 -22.12 -1.07
C PRO A 91 -13.74 -21.74 -2.43
N LEU A 92 -13.51 -20.51 -2.93
CA LEU A 92 -14.13 -20.00 -4.16
C LEU A 92 -13.33 -20.33 -5.43
N SER A 93 -12.03 -20.56 -5.31
CA SER A 93 -11.16 -20.87 -6.47
C SER A 93 -11.32 -22.30 -6.98
N ALA A 94 -11.93 -23.20 -6.21
CA ALA A 94 -12.05 -24.64 -6.51
C ALA A 94 -10.70 -25.31 -6.87
N GLY A 95 -9.58 -24.75 -6.38
CA GLY A 95 -8.23 -25.24 -6.66
C GLY A 95 -7.62 -24.78 -7.98
N ASP A 96 -8.31 -23.95 -8.77
CA ASP A 96 -7.75 -23.36 -9.99
C ASP A 96 -6.94 -22.08 -9.67
N PRO A 97 -5.61 -22.08 -9.93
CA PRO A 97 -4.76 -20.91 -9.69
C PRO A 97 -5.17 -19.67 -10.48
N ALA A 98 -5.69 -19.81 -11.70
CA ALA A 98 -6.10 -18.68 -12.51
C ALA A 98 -7.34 -17.98 -11.93
N HIS A 99 -8.31 -18.77 -11.46
CA HIS A 99 -9.48 -18.25 -10.75
C HIS A 99 -9.09 -17.62 -9.42
N ALA A 100 -8.14 -18.20 -8.68
CA ALA A 100 -7.65 -17.61 -7.44
C ALA A 100 -7.05 -16.21 -7.64
N VAL A 101 -6.25 -16.02 -8.70
CA VAL A 101 -5.68 -14.71 -9.06
C VAL A 101 -6.76 -13.72 -9.46
N ALA A 102 -7.76 -14.14 -10.24
CA ALA A 102 -8.88 -13.28 -10.62
C ALA A 102 -9.69 -12.80 -9.41
N LEU A 103 -9.98 -13.70 -8.47
CA LEU A 103 -10.67 -13.38 -7.22
C LEU A 103 -9.85 -12.43 -6.34
N ALA A 104 -8.53 -12.67 -6.20
CA ALA A 104 -7.63 -11.77 -5.49
C ALA A 104 -7.63 -10.37 -6.09
N GLY A 105 -7.54 -10.28 -7.43
CA GLY A 105 -7.58 -9.01 -8.15
C GLY A 105 -8.90 -8.27 -7.96
N ALA A 106 -10.03 -8.98 -8.03
CA ALA A 106 -11.35 -8.41 -7.78
C ALA A 106 -11.46 -7.87 -6.33
N LEU A 107 -11.01 -8.65 -5.34
CA LEU A 107 -11.01 -8.26 -3.94
C LEU A 107 -10.13 -7.02 -3.71
N ALA A 108 -8.96 -6.96 -4.34
CA ALA A 108 -8.06 -5.81 -4.27
C ALA A 108 -8.69 -4.54 -4.86
N LEU A 109 -9.33 -4.64 -6.02
CA LEU A 109 -10.04 -3.52 -6.65
C LEU A 109 -11.22 -3.02 -5.80
N LEU A 110 -12.01 -3.94 -5.24
CA LEU A 110 -13.12 -3.58 -4.35
C LEU A 110 -12.61 -2.88 -3.09
N SER A 111 -11.60 -3.43 -2.43
CA SER A 111 -11.01 -2.84 -1.22
C SER A 111 -10.40 -1.46 -1.50
N GLY A 112 -9.67 -1.31 -2.61
CA GLY A 112 -9.14 -0.03 -3.07
C GLY A 112 -10.24 0.99 -3.37
N GLY A 113 -11.32 0.57 -4.04
CA GLY A 113 -12.49 1.40 -4.31
C GLY A 113 -13.16 1.90 -3.03
N PHE A 114 -13.41 1.02 -2.06
CA PHE A 114 -13.96 1.41 -0.75
C PHE A 114 -13.03 2.38 -0.01
N SER A 115 -11.73 2.13 -0.03
CA SER A 115 -10.72 2.99 0.61
C SER A 115 -10.75 4.40 0.02
N LEU A 116 -10.86 4.54 -1.31
CA LEU A 116 -10.98 5.83 -1.98
C LEU A 116 -12.30 6.54 -1.64
N LEU A 117 -13.42 5.82 -1.60
CA LEU A 117 -14.72 6.39 -1.23
C LEU A 117 -14.71 6.94 0.21
N ILE A 118 -14.14 6.18 1.15
CA ILE A 118 -13.98 6.60 2.54
C ILE A 118 -13.09 7.85 2.60
N LEU A 119 -11.96 7.86 1.88
CA LEU A 119 -11.06 9.02 1.84
C LEU A 119 -11.79 10.28 1.35
N VAL A 120 -12.57 10.18 0.27
CA VAL A 120 -13.36 11.30 -0.25
C VAL A 120 -14.39 11.76 0.77
N TYR A 121 -15.14 10.83 1.38
CA TYR A 121 -16.16 11.14 2.38
C TYR A 121 -15.57 11.87 3.60
N VAL A 122 -14.47 11.36 4.15
CA VAL A 122 -13.77 11.96 5.28
C VAL A 122 -13.23 13.34 4.91
N SER A 123 -12.62 13.49 3.72
CA SER A 123 -12.11 14.77 3.22
C SER A 123 -13.22 15.83 3.13
N GLN A 124 -14.40 15.47 2.62
CA GLN A 124 -15.56 16.37 2.56
C GLN A 124 -16.05 16.75 3.96
N LYS A 125 -16.16 15.78 4.87
CA LYS A 125 -16.61 16.01 6.25
C LYS A 125 -15.67 16.96 7.00
N LEU A 126 -14.36 16.79 6.85
CA LEU A 126 -13.35 17.67 7.45
C LEU A 126 -13.40 19.08 6.85
N ARG A 127 -13.57 19.20 5.53
CA ARG A 127 -13.74 20.49 4.86
C ARG A 127 -14.98 21.25 5.35
N LYS A 128 -16.10 20.55 5.55
CA LYS A 128 -17.33 21.14 6.10
C LYS A 128 -17.12 21.66 7.53
N ARG A 129 -16.56 20.82 8.43
CA ARG A 129 -16.26 21.21 9.81
C ARG A 129 -15.32 22.42 9.93
N ARG A 130 -14.29 22.49 9.08
CA ARG A 130 -13.37 23.65 9.06
C ARG A 130 -14.05 24.95 8.64
N ARG A 131 -15.07 24.89 7.78
CA ARG A 131 -15.86 26.07 7.39
C ARG A 131 -16.77 26.54 8.51
N GLU A 132 -17.44 25.61 9.20
CA GLU A 132 -18.31 25.91 10.34
C GLU A 132 -17.52 26.56 11.50
N ASN A 133 -16.35 26.01 11.86
CA ASN A 133 -15.50 26.61 12.90
C ASN A 133 -14.96 28.00 12.54
N ARG A 134 -14.81 28.33 11.25
CA ARG A 134 -14.38 29.67 10.80
C ARG A 134 -15.50 30.72 10.81
N GLN A 135 -16.76 30.29 10.91
CA GLN A 135 -17.91 31.20 10.98
C GLN A 135 -18.33 31.49 12.43
N GLN A 136 -17.81 30.74 13.41
CA GLN A 136 -18.14 30.85 14.84
C GLN A 136 -17.05 31.56 15.68
N GLY A 137 -15.88 31.85 15.10
CA GLY A 137 -14.80 32.61 15.73
C GLY A 137 -14.52 33.89 14.97
#